data_AF-E9GCB9-F1
#
_entry.id   AF-E9GCB9-F1
#
_cell.length_a   1.000
_cell.length_b   1.000
_cell.length_c   1.000
_cell.angle_alpha   90.00
_cell.angle_beta   90.00
_cell.angle_gamma   90.00
#
_symmetry.space_group_name_H-M   'P 1'
#
loop_
_entity.id
_entity.type
_entity.pdbx_description
1 polymer ?
#
loop_
_entity_poly.entity_id
_entity_poly.type
_entity_poly.pdbx_seq_one_letter_code
_entity_poly.pdbx_strand_id
1 'polypeptide(L)'
;MARLTVFFGLMLILSCGTICSSALTTFSLEDKLQELEIRLEAKIEAKNAQLEEKVTQLEAQLKLNNELRQDLAFKIIQLEAKNDQLEVKIGKLEAKVEQQDSLLTSLLREKNERTAAASTDSVRPIGNNQSPVAINGLPSSCGDLALIGHTLSGIYSVMGSAKMESVFCDFTKLPDDAGFQKWIGYVDVKSVPVHFYVQRNSEFYTIGIPITFDLARLCRAERKFTRFCAKSKVGDWI
;
A
#
# COMPACT_ATOMS: atom_id res chain seq x y z
N MET A 1 -80.69 113.52 -27.40
CA MET A 1 -79.87 113.16 -26.21
C MET A 1 -78.77 112.24 -26.73
N ALA A 2 -77.59 112.72 -27.17
CA ALA A 2 -76.43 113.16 -26.37
C ALA A 2 -76.11 112.13 -25.26
N ARG A 3 -74.94 111.48 -25.14
CA ARG A 3 -73.54 111.79 -25.53
C ARG A 3 -72.72 110.48 -25.31
N LEU A 4 -71.73 110.14 -26.16
CA LEU A 4 -70.26 110.30 -25.93
C LEU A 4 -69.69 109.12 -25.07
N THR A 5 -68.65 108.35 -25.39
CA THR A 5 -67.28 108.54 -25.96
C THR A 5 -66.69 107.11 -26.07
N VAL A 6 -66.10 106.55 -27.13
CA VAL A 6 -64.93 106.92 -27.96
C VAL A 6 -63.55 106.66 -27.31
N PHE A 7 -62.75 105.84 -28.01
CA PHE A 7 -61.27 105.64 -28.00
C PHE A 7 -60.56 104.93 -26.84
N PHE A 8 -60.09 103.71 -27.10
CA PHE A 8 -58.69 103.21 -27.00
C PHE A 8 -58.75 101.76 -27.54
N GLY A 9 -58.23 101.39 -28.71
CA GLY A 9 -57.03 101.86 -29.38
C GLY A 9 -55.81 101.16 -28.79
N LEU A 10 -55.44 100.02 -29.38
CA LEU A 10 -54.08 99.45 -29.32
C LEU A 10 -53.59 98.89 -27.96
N MET A 11 -53.99 97.65 -27.64
CA MET A 11 -53.08 96.72 -26.95
C MET A 11 -53.08 95.40 -27.72
N LEU A 12 -52.26 95.44 -28.75
CA LEU A 12 -51.73 94.30 -29.46
C LEU A 12 -50.69 93.65 -28.53
N ILE A 13 -50.59 92.31 -28.63
CA ILE A 13 -49.51 91.43 -28.17
C ILE A 13 -49.64 90.88 -26.72
N LEU A 14 -49.48 89.56 -26.62
CA LEU A 14 -49.27 88.71 -25.43
C LEU A 14 -50.50 88.18 -24.65
N SER A 15 -51.29 87.33 -25.30
CA SER A 15 -51.63 86.01 -24.71
C SER A 15 -51.99 84.94 -25.74
N CYS A 16 -51.43 85.04 -26.96
CA CYS A 16 -51.13 83.83 -27.75
C CYS A 16 -49.83 83.22 -27.22
N GLY A 17 -49.85 82.89 -25.92
CA GLY A 17 -48.78 82.19 -25.23
C GLY A 17 -49.11 80.72 -25.27
N THR A 18 -48.65 80.06 -26.34
CA THR A 18 -48.26 78.65 -26.29
C THR A 18 -49.29 77.72 -25.63
N ILE A 19 -50.23 77.18 -26.42
CA ILE A 19 -50.36 75.72 -26.37
C ILE A 19 -49.07 75.21 -26.99
N CYS A 20 -48.02 75.21 -26.16
CA CYS A 20 -46.75 74.62 -26.51
C CYS A 20 -47.08 73.19 -26.88
N SER A 21 -46.79 72.86 -28.13
CA SER A 21 -46.31 71.54 -28.50
C SER A 21 -45.15 71.17 -27.57
N SER A 22 -45.45 70.69 -26.36
CA SER A 22 -44.55 69.86 -25.58
C SER A 22 -45.02 68.42 -25.64
N ALA A 23 -45.43 67.98 -26.83
CA ALA A 23 -45.14 66.62 -27.26
C ALA A 23 -43.69 66.62 -27.77
N LEU A 24 -42.72 66.86 -26.89
CA LEU A 24 -41.33 66.49 -27.11
C LEU A 24 -40.59 66.48 -25.76
N THR A 25 -40.02 65.30 -25.47
CA THR A 25 -38.91 65.01 -24.56
C THR A 25 -39.14 65.11 -23.05
N THR A 26 -40.03 64.29 -22.48
CA THR A 26 -39.86 63.80 -21.10
C THR A 26 -39.63 62.28 -21.01
N PHE A 27 -39.65 61.54 -22.13
CA PHE A 27 -39.50 60.08 -22.11
C PHE A 27 -38.09 59.56 -21.76
N SER A 28 -37.04 60.39 -21.78
CA SER A 28 -35.65 59.89 -21.67
C SER A 28 -35.22 59.37 -20.30
N LEU A 29 -35.85 59.80 -19.19
CA LEU A 29 -35.45 59.38 -17.85
C LEU A 29 -36.31 58.22 -17.35
N GLU A 30 -37.62 58.27 -17.60
CA GLU A 30 -38.56 57.18 -17.33
C GLU A 30 -38.18 55.89 -18.07
N ASP A 31 -37.81 55.98 -19.36
CA ASP A 31 -37.38 54.82 -20.14
C ASP A 31 -36.12 54.17 -19.56
N LYS A 32 -35.17 54.98 -19.09
CA LYS A 32 -33.93 54.48 -18.46
C LYS A 32 -34.20 53.84 -17.10
N LEU A 33 -35.17 54.37 -16.36
CA LEU A 33 -35.60 53.81 -15.09
C LEU A 33 -36.26 52.43 -15.31
N GLN A 34 -37.16 52.33 -16.29
CA GLN A 34 -37.79 51.08 -16.68
C GLN A 34 -36.76 50.05 -17.21
N GLU A 35 -35.80 50.47 -18.04
CA GLU A 35 -34.74 49.57 -18.50
C GLU A 35 -33.89 49.03 -17.34
N LEU A 36 -33.55 49.89 -16.37
CA LEU A 36 -32.79 49.49 -15.18
C LEU A 36 -33.59 48.51 -14.31
N GLU A 37 -34.88 48.74 -14.14
CA GLU A 37 -35.78 47.87 -13.37
C GLU A 37 -35.84 46.47 -13.99
N ILE A 38 -36.14 46.38 -15.30
CA ILE A 38 -36.16 45.11 -16.04
C ILE A 38 -34.81 44.39 -15.97
N ARG A 39 -33.70 45.12 -16.12
CA ARG A 39 -32.35 44.55 -16.05
C ARG A 39 -32.01 44.03 -14.66
N LEU A 40 -32.47 44.72 -13.62
CA LEU A 40 -32.25 44.32 -12.24
C LEU A 40 -33.08 43.07 -11.91
N GLU A 41 -34.36 43.06 -12.29
CA GLU A 41 -35.24 41.89 -12.13
C GLU A 41 -34.67 40.67 -12.84
N ALA A 42 -34.29 40.80 -14.12
CA ALA A 42 -33.68 39.70 -14.87
C ALA A 42 -32.38 39.18 -14.23
N LYS A 43 -31.56 40.07 -13.64
CA LYS A 43 -30.36 39.66 -12.91
C LYS A 43 -30.69 38.94 -11.60
N ILE A 44 -31.71 39.40 -10.88
CA ILE A 44 -32.18 38.77 -9.64
C ILE A 44 -32.74 37.38 -9.95
N GLU A 45 -33.59 37.24 -10.97
CA GLU A 45 -34.14 35.96 -11.39
C GLU A 45 -33.06 34.98 -11.82
N ALA A 46 -32.09 35.42 -12.63
CA ALA A 46 -30.96 34.58 -13.04
C ALA A 46 -30.11 34.12 -11.84
N LYS A 47 -29.86 35.01 -10.86
CA LYS A 47 -29.12 34.67 -9.65
C LYS A 47 -29.90 33.75 -8.73
N ASN A 48 -31.22 33.92 -8.62
CA ASN A 48 -32.09 33.05 -7.85
C ASN A 48 -32.14 31.65 -8.49
N ALA A 49 -32.34 31.55 -9.80
CA ALA A 49 -32.31 30.27 -10.51
C ALA A 49 -30.96 29.54 -10.32
N GLN A 50 -29.85 30.27 -10.42
CA GLN A 50 -28.52 29.72 -10.17
C GLN A 50 -28.34 29.27 -8.71
N LEU A 51 -28.94 29.96 -7.75
CA LEU A 51 -28.87 29.59 -6.33
C LEU A 51 -29.69 28.33 -6.05
N GLU A 52 -30.91 28.24 -6.59
CA GLU A 52 -31.78 27.05 -6.49
C GLU A 52 -31.11 25.81 -7.09
N GLU A 53 -30.46 25.94 -8.25
CA GLU A 53 -29.69 24.84 -8.84
C GLU A 53 -28.57 24.36 -7.91
N LYS A 54 -27.82 25.28 -7.30
CA LYS A 54 -26.77 24.92 -6.34
C LYS A 54 -27.33 24.27 -5.07
N VAL A 55 -28.48 24.73 -4.58
CA VAL A 55 -29.13 24.15 -3.40
C VAL A 55 -29.53 22.70 -3.68
N THR A 56 -30.23 22.45 -4.79
CA THR A 56 -30.64 21.08 -5.17
C THR A 56 -29.43 20.15 -5.38
N GLN A 57 -28.33 20.66 -5.96
CA GLN A 57 -27.10 19.90 -6.10
C GLN A 57 -26.46 19.54 -4.73
N LEU A 58 -26.40 20.50 -3.80
CA LEU A 58 -25.85 20.29 -2.46
C LEU A 58 -26.69 19.31 -1.65
N GLU A 59 -28.02 19.38 -1.77
CA GLU A 59 -28.94 18.43 -1.13
C GLU A 59 -28.72 17.00 -1.63
N ALA A 60 -28.56 16.83 -2.94
CA ALA A 60 -28.24 15.53 -3.54
C ALA A 60 -26.88 14.99 -3.06
N GLN A 61 -25.86 15.84 -3.00
CA GLN A 61 -24.53 15.47 -2.47
C GLN A 61 -24.59 15.08 -0.99
N LEU A 62 -25.35 15.81 -0.18
CA LEU A 62 -25.52 15.51 1.24
C LEU A 62 -26.17 14.14 1.44
N LYS A 63 -27.20 13.84 0.65
CA LYS A 63 -27.87 12.52 0.69
C LYS A 63 -26.91 11.39 0.35
N LEU A 64 -26.15 11.52 -0.73
CA LEU A 64 -25.16 10.51 -1.14
C LEU A 64 -24.08 10.31 -0.07
N ASN A 65 -23.57 11.40 0.52
CA ASN A 65 -22.56 11.32 1.59
C ASN A 65 -23.10 10.61 2.83
N ASN A 66 -24.37 10.80 3.17
CA ASN A 66 -25.01 10.10 4.28
C ASN A 66 -25.16 8.60 3.99
N GLU A 67 -25.56 8.22 2.78
CA GLU A 67 -25.65 6.81 2.36
C GLU A 67 -24.27 6.13 2.38
N LEU A 68 -23.24 6.79 1.83
CA LEU A 68 -21.87 6.28 1.87
C LEU A 68 -21.36 6.12 3.30
N ARG A 69 -21.66 7.07 4.19
CA ARG A 69 -21.29 6.98 5.61
C ARG A 69 -21.95 5.79 6.31
N GLN A 70 -23.20 5.48 5.98
CA GLN A 70 -23.91 4.31 6.52
C GLN A 70 -23.31 3.00 6.00
N ASP A 71 -23.01 2.89 4.71
CA ASP A 71 -22.35 1.71 4.12
C ASP A 71 -20.96 1.47 4.73
N LEU A 72 -20.18 2.52 4.90
CA LEU A 72 -18.86 2.44 5.55
C LEU A 72 -18.98 2.00 7.01
N ALA A 73 -19.94 2.53 7.76
CA ALA A 73 -20.18 2.11 9.15
C ALA A 73 -20.55 0.62 9.24
N PHE A 74 -21.38 0.12 8.32
CA PHE A 74 -21.73 -1.30 8.25
C PHE A 74 -20.51 -2.19 7.94
N LYS A 75 -19.68 -1.79 6.98
CA LYS A 75 -18.45 -2.51 6.63
C LYS A 75 -17.44 -2.56 7.79
N ILE A 76 -17.33 -1.49 8.56
CA ILE A 76 -16.47 -1.45 9.76
C ILE A 76 -16.93 -2.49 10.78
N ILE A 77 -18.23 -2.49 11.14
CA ILE A 77 -18.80 -3.47 12.10
C ILE A 77 -18.59 -4.91 11.60
N GLN A 78 -18.76 -5.15 10.31
CA GLN A 78 -18.54 -6.48 9.73
C GLN A 78 -17.08 -6.92 9.81
N LEU A 79 -16.13 -6.00 9.57
CA LEU A 79 -14.70 -6.29 9.67
C LEU A 79 -14.27 -6.53 11.12
N GLU A 80 -14.77 -5.73 12.06
CA GLU A 80 -14.55 -5.91 13.50
C GLU A 80 -15.00 -7.31 13.95
N ALA A 81 -16.22 -7.72 13.61
CA ALA A 81 -16.73 -9.05 13.96
C ALA A 81 -15.91 -10.20 13.35
N LYS A 82 -15.40 -10.03 12.13
CA LYS A 82 -14.50 -11.02 11.51
C LYS A 82 -13.14 -11.06 12.22
N ASN A 83 -12.64 -9.91 12.68
CA ASN A 83 -11.38 -9.84 13.40
C ASN A 83 -11.49 -10.52 14.77
N ASP A 84 -12.56 -10.25 15.52
CA ASP A 84 -12.85 -10.94 16.80
C ASP A 84 -12.94 -12.45 16.61
N GLN A 85 -13.57 -12.90 15.52
CA GLN A 85 -13.65 -14.32 15.19
C GLN A 85 -12.26 -14.94 14.91
N LEU A 86 -11.37 -14.20 14.26
CA LEU A 86 -10.01 -14.66 13.97
C LEU A 86 -9.17 -14.72 15.26
N GLU A 87 -9.28 -13.75 16.15
CA GLU A 87 -8.60 -13.75 17.45
C GLU A 87 -8.99 -14.97 18.30
N VAL A 88 -10.29 -15.31 18.36
CA VAL A 88 -10.76 -16.52 19.06
C VAL A 88 -10.18 -17.80 18.45
N LYS A 89 -10.08 -17.86 17.11
CA LYS A 89 -9.48 -19.03 16.43
C LYS A 89 -7.98 -19.14 16.71
N ILE A 90 -7.26 -18.01 16.75
CA ILE A 90 -5.84 -17.96 17.09
C ILE A 90 -5.63 -18.46 18.52
N GLY A 91 -6.35 -17.94 19.51
CA GLY A 91 -6.23 -18.40 20.90
C GLY A 91 -6.53 -19.89 21.06
N LYS A 92 -7.49 -20.43 20.29
CA LYS A 92 -7.77 -21.88 20.27
C LYS A 92 -6.63 -22.71 19.67
N LEU A 93 -5.95 -22.19 18.64
CA LEU A 93 -4.80 -22.85 18.04
C LEU A 93 -3.58 -22.78 18.96
N GLU A 94 -3.32 -21.64 19.60
CA GLU A 94 -2.25 -21.46 20.57
C GLU A 94 -2.38 -22.46 21.74
N ALA A 95 -3.57 -22.56 22.34
CA ALA A 95 -3.83 -23.55 23.40
C ALA A 95 -3.60 -25.00 22.95
N LYS A 96 -3.89 -25.31 21.67
CA LYS A 96 -3.62 -26.64 21.11
C LYS A 96 -2.12 -26.90 20.89
N VAL A 97 -1.36 -25.88 20.52
CA VAL A 97 0.10 -25.97 20.37
C VAL A 97 0.74 -26.19 21.73
N GLU A 98 0.36 -25.40 22.74
CA GLU A 98 0.85 -25.58 24.11
C GLU A 98 0.52 -26.99 24.65
N GLN A 99 -0.68 -27.49 24.35
CA GLN A 99 -1.06 -28.86 24.70
C GLN A 99 -0.15 -29.89 24.01
N GLN A 100 0.15 -29.73 22.73
CA GLN A 100 1.06 -30.62 21.99
C GLN A 100 2.48 -30.59 22.56
N ASP A 101 3.00 -29.41 22.94
CA ASP A 101 4.33 -29.26 23.55
C ASP A 101 4.42 -29.97 24.90
N SER A 102 3.36 -29.90 25.72
CA SER A 102 3.29 -30.60 27.01
C SER A 102 3.32 -32.13 26.85
N LEU A 103 2.61 -32.64 25.83
CA LEU A 103 2.57 -34.06 25.48
C LEU A 103 3.93 -34.53 24.97
N LEU A 104 4.56 -33.75 24.08
CA LEU A 104 5.88 -34.07 23.54
C LEU A 104 6.94 -34.12 24.65
N THR A 105 6.93 -33.15 25.57
CA THR A 105 7.84 -33.12 26.72
C THR A 105 7.67 -34.35 27.62
N SER A 106 6.42 -34.75 27.87
CA SER A 106 6.11 -35.94 28.68
C SER A 106 6.61 -37.23 28.01
N LEU A 107 6.38 -37.39 26.70
CA LEU A 107 6.84 -38.54 25.93
C LEU A 107 8.38 -38.63 25.85
N LEU A 108 9.05 -37.49 25.71
CA LEU A 108 10.51 -37.42 25.73
C LEU A 108 11.08 -37.87 27.09
N ARG A 109 10.45 -37.46 28.19
CA ARG A 109 10.84 -37.90 29.54
C ARG A 109 10.67 -39.41 29.71
N GLU A 110 9.52 -39.96 29.32
CA GLU A 110 9.25 -41.40 29.37
C GLU A 110 10.25 -42.21 28.54
N LYS A 111 10.60 -41.73 27.34
CA LYS A 111 11.61 -42.36 26.49
C LYS A 111 12.98 -42.40 27.16
N ASN A 112 13.41 -41.29 27.77
CA ASN A 112 14.71 -41.22 28.45
C ASN A 112 14.77 -42.18 29.67
N GLU A 113 13.69 -42.29 30.43
CA GLU A 113 13.59 -43.23 31.57
C GLU A 113 13.65 -44.70 31.13
N ARG A 114 12.98 -45.07 30.02
CA ARG A 114 13.07 -46.43 29.45
C ARG A 114 14.46 -46.75 28.89
N THR A 115 15.15 -45.77 28.33
CA THR A 115 16.51 -45.95 27.79
C THR A 115 17.53 -46.17 28.91
N ALA A 116 17.34 -45.54 30.07
CA ALA A 116 18.15 -45.78 31.27
C ALA A 116 17.88 -47.15 31.90
N ALA A 117 16.63 -47.61 31.93
CA ALA A 117 16.23 -48.91 32.50
C ALA A 117 16.64 -50.12 31.64
N ALA A 118 16.89 -49.94 30.33
CA ALA A 118 17.37 -51.01 29.45
C ALA A 118 18.90 -51.23 29.51
N SER A 119 19.64 -50.50 30.36
CA SER A 119 21.10 -50.57 30.46
C SER A 119 21.64 -51.66 31.40
N THR A 120 20.78 -52.50 31.99
CA THR A 120 21.17 -53.59 32.88
C THR A 120 20.52 -54.93 32.50
N ASP A 121 20.75 -55.43 31.28
CA ASP A 121 20.87 -56.88 31.09
C ASP A 121 21.55 -57.25 29.75
N SER A 122 22.73 -57.85 29.86
CA SER A 122 23.32 -58.90 29.02
C SER A 122 23.15 -58.90 27.46
N VAL A 123 24.31 -58.73 26.79
CA VAL A 123 24.78 -59.40 25.54
C VAL A 123 24.66 -58.69 24.16
N ARG A 124 25.87 -58.50 23.59
CA ARG A 124 26.33 -58.20 22.21
C ARG A 124 26.32 -56.73 21.73
N PRO A 125 27.51 -56.12 21.50
CA PRO A 125 27.61 -54.91 20.71
C PRO A 125 27.59 -55.28 19.23
N ILE A 126 26.50 -54.95 18.53
CA ILE A 126 26.48 -54.84 17.08
C ILE A 126 26.15 -53.40 16.75
N GLY A 127 27.12 -52.69 16.16
CA GLY A 127 26.89 -51.49 15.36
C GLY A 127 26.96 -50.15 16.09
N ASN A 128 28.18 -49.70 16.37
CA ASN A 128 28.65 -48.30 16.26
C ASN A 128 27.75 -47.19 16.84
N ASN A 129 27.71 -47.09 18.17
CA ASN A 129 27.43 -45.83 18.86
C ASN A 129 28.69 -44.96 18.86
N GLN A 130 28.98 -44.29 17.75
CA GLN A 130 29.88 -43.13 17.79
C GLN A 130 29.05 -41.90 18.09
N SER A 131 29.24 -41.36 19.30
CA SER A 131 28.76 -40.04 19.69
C SER A 131 29.16 -39.00 18.62
N PRO A 132 28.36 -37.95 18.36
CA PRO A 132 28.68 -36.98 17.32
C PRO A 132 30.07 -36.39 17.54
N VAL A 133 31.02 -36.78 16.70
CA VAL A 133 32.38 -36.24 16.74
C VAL A 133 32.29 -34.85 16.14
N ALA A 134 32.67 -33.83 16.89
CA ALA A 134 32.74 -32.46 16.40
C ALA A 134 33.82 -32.38 15.31
N ILE A 135 33.42 -32.53 14.05
CA ILE A 135 34.27 -32.20 12.90
C ILE A 135 34.38 -30.68 12.90
N ASN A 136 35.55 -30.13 13.22
CA ASN A 136 35.83 -28.68 13.27
C ASN A 136 35.87 -28.04 11.85
N GLY A 137 34.98 -28.45 10.94
CA GLY A 137 34.94 -28.04 9.55
C GLY A 137 33.65 -28.46 8.85
N LEU A 138 33.47 -27.99 7.62
CA LEU A 138 32.35 -28.39 6.76
C LEU A 138 32.49 -29.88 6.40
N PRO A 139 31.43 -30.70 6.48
CA PRO A 139 31.50 -32.12 6.15
C PRO A 139 31.94 -32.30 4.69
N SER A 140 32.88 -33.23 4.46
CA SER A 140 33.42 -33.53 3.14
C SER A 140 32.75 -34.73 2.46
N SER A 141 32.01 -35.53 3.23
CA SER A 141 31.34 -36.74 2.75
C SER A 141 30.02 -37.03 3.49
N CYS A 142 29.24 -37.98 2.94
CA CYS A 142 28.10 -38.56 3.63
C CYS A 142 28.49 -39.30 4.91
N GLY A 143 29.73 -39.82 5.00
CA GLY A 143 30.25 -40.42 6.22
C GLY A 143 30.41 -39.38 7.33
N ASP A 144 30.98 -38.22 6.98
CA ASP A 144 31.12 -37.09 7.91
C ASP A 144 29.75 -36.59 8.38
N LEU A 145 28.78 -36.52 7.47
CA LEU A 145 27.40 -36.17 7.78
C LEU A 145 26.76 -37.17 8.76
N ALA A 146 26.99 -38.47 8.56
CA ALA A 146 26.52 -39.51 9.49
C ALA A 146 27.18 -39.36 10.87
N LEU A 147 28.48 -39.05 10.92
CA LEU A 147 29.22 -38.83 12.15
C LEU A 147 28.74 -37.61 12.94
N ILE A 148 28.25 -36.55 12.28
CA ILE A 148 27.65 -35.40 12.97
C ILE A 148 26.15 -35.60 13.30
N GLY A 149 25.58 -36.77 12.97
CA GLY A 149 24.23 -37.16 13.35
C GLY A 149 23.17 -37.08 12.26
N HIS A 150 23.53 -36.88 10.98
CA HIS A 150 22.58 -36.99 9.88
C HIS A 150 22.22 -38.45 9.61
N THR A 151 20.95 -38.80 9.76
CA THR A 151 20.44 -40.17 9.59
C THR A 151 19.36 -40.30 8.50
N LEU A 152 18.86 -39.19 7.97
CA LEU A 152 17.80 -39.17 6.95
C LEU A 152 18.39 -39.09 5.54
N SER A 153 18.10 -40.06 4.67
CA SER A 153 18.63 -40.02 3.29
C SER A 153 18.13 -38.79 2.53
N GLY A 154 18.99 -38.16 1.73
CA GLY A 154 18.66 -36.89 1.08
C GLY A 154 19.81 -36.25 0.32
N ILE A 155 19.56 -35.04 -0.18
CA ILE A 155 20.56 -34.23 -0.87
C ILE A 155 21.25 -33.32 0.15
N TYR A 156 22.57 -33.41 0.21
CA TYR A 156 23.40 -32.65 1.13
C TYR A 156 24.46 -31.86 0.36
N SER A 157 24.92 -30.77 0.97
CA SER A 157 26.06 -30.02 0.46
C SER A 157 27.30 -30.38 1.27
N VAL A 158 28.33 -30.84 0.59
CA VAL A 158 29.61 -31.25 1.18
C VAL A 158 30.75 -30.45 0.57
N MET A 159 31.84 -30.32 1.31
CA MET A 159 33.07 -29.73 0.80
C MET A 159 33.82 -30.78 -0.03
N GLY A 160 33.76 -30.65 -1.36
CA GLY A 160 34.57 -31.47 -2.27
C GLY A 160 36.04 -31.03 -2.25
N SER A 161 36.83 -31.51 -3.22
CA SER A 161 38.28 -31.26 -3.24
C SER A 161 38.67 -29.78 -3.34
N ALA A 162 37.79 -28.92 -3.86
CA ALA A 162 38.06 -27.48 -4.01
C ALA A 162 36.82 -26.57 -3.89
N LYS A 163 35.61 -27.12 -3.99
CA LYS A 163 34.36 -26.35 -4.04
C LYS A 163 33.23 -27.10 -3.35
N MET A 164 32.14 -26.39 -3.08
CA MET A 164 30.94 -26.99 -2.50
C MET A 164 30.22 -27.84 -3.55
N GLU A 165 29.98 -29.10 -3.20
CA GLU A 165 29.37 -30.11 -4.04
C GLU A 165 28.06 -30.58 -3.44
N SER A 166 27.11 -30.92 -4.31
CA SER A 166 25.85 -31.53 -3.92
C SER A 166 25.95 -33.04 -4.13
N VAL A 167 25.72 -33.78 -3.06
CA VAL A 167 25.73 -35.24 -3.03
C VAL A 167 24.41 -35.76 -2.51
N PHE A 168 23.97 -36.90 -3.01
CA PHE A 168 22.89 -37.66 -2.40
C PHE A 168 23.49 -38.67 -1.43
N CYS A 169 23.07 -38.61 -0.17
CA CYS A 169 23.45 -39.55 0.88
C CYS A 169 22.31 -40.53 1.11
N ASP A 170 22.61 -41.83 1.02
CA ASP A 170 21.68 -42.90 1.34
C ASP A 170 22.13 -43.61 2.62
N PHE A 171 21.60 -43.16 3.76
CA PHE A 171 21.92 -43.73 5.07
C PHE A 171 21.24 -45.08 5.34
N THR A 172 20.47 -45.61 4.38
CA THR A 172 19.98 -47.01 4.43
C THR A 172 21.06 -48.01 4.03
N LYS A 173 22.17 -47.54 3.46
CA LYS A 173 23.29 -48.36 2.99
C LYS A 173 24.52 -48.24 3.89
N LEU A 174 25.41 -49.23 3.83
CA LEU A 174 26.68 -49.15 4.53
C LEU A 174 27.63 -48.17 3.81
N PRO A 175 28.57 -47.51 4.52
CA PRO A 175 29.51 -46.56 3.91
C PRO A 175 30.32 -47.11 2.74
N ASP A 176 30.57 -48.42 2.74
CA ASP A 176 31.33 -49.12 1.70
C ASP A 176 30.48 -49.56 0.51
N ASP A 177 29.14 -49.43 0.59
CA ASP A 177 28.22 -49.88 -0.45
C ASP A 177 28.15 -48.89 -1.61
N ALA A 178 28.04 -49.44 -2.83
CA ALA A 178 27.74 -48.67 -4.02
C ALA A 178 26.41 -47.91 -3.86
N GLY A 179 26.51 -46.58 -3.81
CA GLY A 179 25.38 -45.67 -3.71
C GLY A 179 25.09 -45.13 -2.30
N PHE A 180 25.94 -45.40 -1.31
CA PHE A 180 25.93 -44.66 -0.04
C PHE A 180 26.11 -43.15 -0.26
N GLN A 181 27.01 -42.79 -1.17
CA GLN A 181 27.20 -41.42 -1.65
C GLN A 181 27.14 -41.39 -3.17
N LYS A 182 26.25 -40.55 -3.72
CA LYS A 182 26.15 -40.30 -5.16
C LYS A 182 26.36 -38.82 -5.46
N TRP A 183 27.39 -38.51 -6.21
CA TRP A 183 27.63 -37.14 -6.67
C TRP A 183 26.53 -36.68 -7.62
N ILE A 184 25.93 -35.52 -7.34
CA ILE A 184 24.87 -34.92 -8.17
C ILE A 184 25.45 -33.81 -9.03
N GLY A 185 26.30 -32.96 -8.43
CA GLY A 185 26.86 -31.79 -9.13
C GLY A 185 27.55 -30.83 -8.18
N TYR A 186 27.90 -29.66 -8.69
CA TYR A 186 28.39 -28.53 -7.90
C TYR A 186 27.50 -27.32 -8.11
N VAL A 187 27.33 -26.50 -7.07
CA VAL A 187 26.61 -25.24 -7.18
C VAL A 187 27.63 -24.13 -7.43
N ASP A 188 27.65 -23.61 -8.65
CA ASP A 188 28.50 -22.48 -9.01
C ASP A 188 27.82 -21.16 -8.58
N VAL A 189 27.93 -20.82 -7.29
CA VAL A 189 27.40 -19.55 -6.77
C VAL A 189 28.34 -18.42 -7.19
N LYS A 190 28.20 -17.93 -8.43
CA LYS A 190 28.90 -16.71 -8.87
C LYS A 190 28.18 -15.50 -8.31
N SER A 191 28.77 -14.86 -7.31
CA SER A 191 28.40 -13.49 -6.97
C SER A 191 28.74 -12.58 -8.15
N VAL A 192 27.74 -11.88 -8.68
CA VAL A 192 27.96 -10.84 -9.70
C VAL A 192 27.85 -9.50 -8.99
N PRO A 193 28.82 -8.58 -9.15
CA PRO A 193 28.74 -7.26 -8.55
C PRO A 193 27.50 -6.53 -9.06
N VAL A 194 26.61 -6.19 -8.14
CA VAL A 194 25.39 -5.43 -8.43
C VAL A 194 25.67 -3.96 -8.15
N HIS A 195 25.43 -3.12 -9.15
CA HIS A 195 25.60 -1.68 -9.03
C HIS A 195 24.22 -1.06 -8.82
N PHE A 196 24.08 -0.27 -7.78
CA PHE A 196 22.90 0.55 -7.56
C PHE A 196 23.26 2.03 -7.73
N TYR A 197 22.34 2.78 -8.31
CA TYR A 197 22.42 4.22 -8.46
C TYR A 197 21.29 4.84 -7.65
N VAL A 198 21.64 5.72 -6.72
CA VAL A 198 20.68 6.47 -5.91
C VAL A 198 20.79 7.96 -6.24
N GLN A 199 19.65 8.62 -6.31
CA GLN A 199 19.57 10.06 -6.60
C GLN A 199 18.59 10.71 -5.63
N ARG A 200 18.94 11.92 -5.20
CA ARG A 200 18.08 12.86 -4.49
C ARG A 200 18.00 14.14 -5.31
N ASN A 201 16.80 14.69 -5.45
CA ASN A 201 16.53 15.88 -6.26
C ASN A 201 16.42 17.15 -5.43
N SER A 202 16.45 17.05 -4.10
CA SER A 202 16.41 18.17 -3.17
C SER A 202 17.76 18.33 -2.46
N GLU A 203 18.14 19.57 -2.17
CA GLU A 203 19.34 19.85 -1.38
C GLU A 203 19.16 19.35 0.07
N PHE A 204 20.22 18.84 0.68
CA PHE A 204 20.23 18.31 2.05
C PHE A 204 21.35 18.97 2.85
N TYR A 205 21.03 19.55 4.00
CA TYR A 205 21.99 20.32 4.80
C TYR A 205 22.04 19.86 6.26
N THR A 206 21.32 18.78 6.60
CA THR A 206 21.20 18.36 7.99
C THR A 206 22.40 17.49 8.39
N ILE A 207 23.07 17.89 9.46
CA ILE A 207 24.25 17.19 9.97
C ILE A 207 23.80 16.08 10.94
N GLY A 208 24.43 14.91 10.87
CA GLY A 208 24.20 13.81 11.82
C GLY A 208 23.00 12.90 11.50
N ILE A 209 22.38 13.05 10.32
CA ILE A 209 21.25 12.21 9.89
C ILE A 209 21.60 11.53 8.55
N PRO A 210 21.25 10.24 8.35
CA PRO A 210 21.44 9.58 7.06
C PRO A 210 20.76 10.33 5.90
N ILE A 211 21.50 10.51 4.80
CA ILE A 211 21.00 11.19 3.60
C ILE A 211 19.98 10.28 2.91
N THR A 212 18.74 10.73 2.80
CA THR A 212 17.68 10.00 2.08
C THR A 212 17.84 10.10 0.56
N PHE A 213 17.22 9.18 -0.18
CA PHE A 213 17.19 9.22 -1.65
C PHE A 213 15.75 9.20 -2.15
N ASP A 214 15.51 9.90 -3.26
CA ASP A 214 14.18 9.96 -3.89
C ASP A 214 14.00 8.84 -4.93
N LEU A 215 15.11 8.37 -5.50
CA LEU A 215 15.14 7.38 -6.55
C LEU A 215 16.27 6.37 -6.30
N ALA A 216 15.93 5.09 -6.32
CA ALA A 216 16.90 4.00 -6.40
C ALA A 216 16.71 3.25 -7.72
N ARG A 217 17.83 2.99 -8.41
CA ARG A 217 17.86 2.14 -9.61
C ARG A 217 18.83 0.99 -9.39
N LEU A 218 18.29 -0.21 -9.49
CA LEU A 218 19.08 -1.42 -9.58
C LEU A 218 19.50 -1.60 -11.04
N CYS A 219 20.80 -1.53 -11.33
CA CYS A 219 21.30 -1.76 -12.66
C CYS A 219 21.99 -3.12 -12.69
N ARG A 220 21.31 -4.12 -13.29
CA ARG A 220 21.91 -5.43 -13.54
C ARG A 220 22.83 -5.30 -14.76
N ALA A 221 24.10 -5.64 -14.59
CA ALA A 221 25.03 -5.78 -15.70
C ALA A 221 24.85 -7.17 -16.32
N GLU A 222 23.97 -7.30 -17.31
CA GLU A 222 23.98 -8.49 -18.17
C GLU A 222 25.09 -8.33 -19.22
N ARG A 223 25.85 -9.41 -19.44
CA ARG A 223 27.06 -9.46 -20.28
C ARG A 223 26.83 -9.20 -21.79
N LYS A 224 25.71 -8.59 -22.17
CA LYS A 224 25.42 -8.11 -23.52
C LYS A 224 24.92 -6.67 -23.42
N PHE A 225 25.49 -5.82 -24.28
CA PHE A 225 25.42 -4.37 -24.42
C PHE A 225 24.02 -3.69 -24.29
N THR A 226 23.27 -3.95 -23.22
CA THR A 226 21.99 -3.31 -22.92
C THR A 226 21.81 -3.22 -21.40
N ARG A 227 22.01 -2.01 -20.86
CA ARG A 227 21.79 -1.71 -19.45
C ARG A 227 20.29 -1.54 -19.20
N PHE A 228 19.64 -2.57 -18.68
CA PHE A 228 18.27 -2.45 -18.14
C PHE A 228 18.36 -1.96 -16.69
N CYS A 229 17.96 -0.71 -16.44
CA CYS A 229 17.76 -0.22 -15.08
C CYS A 229 16.26 -0.14 -14.81
N ALA A 230 15.76 -0.97 -13.88
CA ALA A 230 14.40 -0.89 -13.39
C ALA A 230 14.27 0.30 -12.41
N LYS A 231 13.16 1.03 -12.48
CA LYS A 231 12.80 2.05 -11.48
C LYS A 231 11.93 1.36 -10.42
N SER A 232 12.36 1.41 -9.16
CA SER A 232 11.47 1.16 -8.02
C SER A 232 11.30 2.46 -7.24
N LYS A 233 10.08 2.70 -6.76
CA LYS A 233 9.81 3.79 -5.83
C LYS A 233 10.05 3.30 -4.40
N VAL A 234 10.34 4.24 -3.50
CA VAL A 234 10.43 4.00 -2.06
C VAL A 234 9.06 3.50 -1.60
N GLY A 235 8.93 2.18 -1.45
CA GLY A 235 7.66 1.48 -1.19
C GLY A 235 7.62 0.04 -1.70
N ASP A 236 8.44 -0.32 -2.70
CA ASP A 236 8.46 -1.69 -3.25
C ASP A 236 9.36 -2.67 -2.48
N TRP A 237 9.98 -2.21 -1.38
CA TRP A 237 10.92 -2.98 -0.57
C TRP A 237 10.49 -2.98 0.91
N ILE A 238 9.31 -3.56 1.18
CA ILE A 238 8.94 -4.08 2.49
C ILE A 238 8.32 -5.45 2.27
#